data_AF-A0A353CST9-F1
#
_entry.id   AF-A0A353CST9-F1
#
_cell.length_a   1.000
_cell.length_b   1.000
_cell.length_c   1.000
_cell.angle_alpha   90.00
_cell.angle_beta   90.00
_cell.angle_gamma   90.00
#
_symmetry.space_group_name_H-M   'P 1'
#
loop_
_entity.id
_entity.type
_entity.pdbx_description
1 polymer ?
#
loop_
_entity_poly.entity_id
_entity_poly.type
_entity_poly.pdbx_seq_one_letter_code
_entity_poly.pdbx_strand_id
1 'polypeptide(L)'
;MVSPGGRGAAFFPSPPVPFSLMQKKQAYLIDAHGFLHRSYHALPKLSTSKGEEVGALYGFLRLLLKIMREKKPAAVCVCFDSPAKTLREESYPEYKANRPPTEPALKAQLALARDLAR
;
A
#
# COMPACT_ATOMS: atom_id res chain seq x y z
N MET A 1 -17.88 -24.03 66.25
CA MET A 1 -17.77 -24.74 64.96
C MET A 1 -17.96 -23.70 63.87
N VAL A 2 -16.94 -23.52 63.00
CA VAL A 2 -16.90 -22.69 61.75
C VAL A 2 -16.89 -21.16 61.94
N SER A 3 -16.08 -20.28 61.34
CA SER A 3 -14.73 -20.25 60.71
C SER A 3 -14.32 -18.75 60.64
N PRO A 4 -13.04 -18.38 60.60
CA PRO A 4 -12.60 -16.98 60.57
C PRO A 4 -12.38 -16.45 59.14
N GLY A 5 -12.53 -15.12 58.96
CA GLY A 5 -11.76 -14.36 57.98
C GLY A 5 -12.33 -14.20 56.57
N GLY A 6 -13.11 -13.14 56.37
CA GLY A 6 -13.35 -12.53 55.05
C GLY A 6 -12.63 -11.19 54.95
N ARG A 7 -11.35 -11.19 54.52
CA ARG A 7 -10.65 -9.97 54.14
C ARG A 7 -11.35 -9.37 52.92
N GLY A 8 -11.94 -8.19 53.08
CA GLY A 8 -12.43 -7.39 51.96
C GLY A 8 -11.29 -7.14 50.98
N ALA A 9 -11.42 -7.66 49.77
CA ALA A 9 -10.49 -7.37 48.69
C ALA A 9 -10.62 -5.88 48.35
N ALA A 10 -9.59 -5.10 48.69
CA ALA A 10 -9.47 -3.72 48.30
C ALA A 10 -9.51 -3.65 46.76
N PHE A 11 -10.55 -3.01 46.22
CA PHE A 11 -10.65 -2.66 44.82
C PHE A 11 -9.60 -1.60 44.51
N PHE A 12 -8.39 -2.03 44.14
CA PHE A 12 -7.38 -1.13 43.60
C PHE A 12 -7.77 -0.81 42.15
N PRO A 13 -7.93 0.47 41.78
CA PRO A 13 -7.99 0.82 40.37
C PRO A 13 -6.67 0.40 39.73
N SER A 14 -6.74 -0.40 38.67
CA SER A 14 -5.57 -0.74 37.85
C SER A 14 -4.84 0.55 37.47
N PRO A 15 -3.49 0.59 37.56
CA PRO A 15 -2.74 1.81 37.26
C PRO A 15 -3.03 2.26 35.83
N PRO A 16 -3.08 3.58 35.57
CA PRO A 16 -3.22 4.08 34.21
C PRO A 16 -2.07 3.53 33.38
N VAL A 17 -2.42 2.89 32.26
CA VAL A 17 -1.44 2.35 31.32
C VAL A 17 -0.45 3.47 30.98
N PRO A 18 0.86 3.29 31.21
CA PRO A 18 1.81 4.36 30.97
C PRO A 18 1.71 4.81 29.52
N PHE A 19 1.56 6.12 29.29
CA PHE A 19 1.43 6.76 27.98
C PHE A 19 2.50 6.30 26.97
N SER A 20 3.64 5.81 27.47
CA SER A 20 4.75 5.20 26.74
C SER A 20 4.38 3.94 25.93
N LEU A 21 3.31 3.22 26.26
CA LEU A 21 2.86 2.02 25.54
C LEU A 21 1.96 2.30 24.32
N MET A 22 1.66 3.57 24.02
CA MET A 22 1.05 3.93 22.75
C MET A 22 2.14 3.97 21.66
N GLN A 23 2.71 2.80 21.35
CA GLN A 23 3.56 2.60 20.17
C GLN A 23 2.84 3.20 18.96
N LYS A 24 3.41 4.27 18.38
CA LYS A 24 2.80 5.03 17.29
C LYS A 24 2.71 4.15 16.06
N LYS A 25 1.58 3.44 15.90
CA LYS A 25 1.32 2.55 14.77
C LYS A 25 1.24 3.38 13.49
N GLN A 26 2.24 3.25 12.64
CA GLN A 26 2.29 3.92 11.34
C GLN A 26 1.69 3.01 10.27
N ALA A 27 0.77 3.56 9.48
CA ALA A 27 0.21 2.90 8.30
C ALA A 27 0.62 3.65 7.03
N TYR A 28 0.80 2.92 5.94
CA TYR A 28 1.17 3.49 4.64
C TYR A 28 0.08 3.21 3.60
N LEU A 29 -0.32 4.24 2.88
CA LEU A 29 -1.21 4.15 1.73
C LEU A 29 -0.41 4.47 0.46
N ILE A 30 -0.37 3.53 -0.47
CA ILE A 30 0.45 3.62 -1.69
C ILE A 30 -0.49 3.68 -2.90
N ASP A 31 -0.43 4.75 -3.67
CA ASP A 31 -0.99 4.79 -5.03
C ASP A 31 -0.05 4.08 -5.99
N ALA A 32 -0.38 2.83 -6.33
CA ALA A 32 0.45 2.01 -7.22
C ALA A 32 0.39 2.50 -8.66
N HIS A 33 -0.76 2.97 -9.14
CA HIS A 33 -0.97 3.30 -10.54
C HIS A 33 -0.17 4.56 -10.91
N GLY A 34 -0.29 5.61 -10.10
CA GLY A 34 0.52 6.81 -10.24
C GLY A 34 2.01 6.55 -10.07
N PHE A 35 2.40 5.69 -9.13
CA PHE A 35 3.81 5.35 -8.92
C PHE A 35 4.40 4.57 -10.11
N LEU A 36 3.74 3.51 -10.57
CA LEU A 36 4.18 2.69 -11.70
C LEU A 36 4.31 3.51 -12.98
N HIS A 37 3.35 4.42 -13.24
CA HIS A 37 3.43 5.31 -14.40
C HIS A 37 4.65 6.24 -14.32
N ARG A 38 4.96 6.80 -13.14
CA ARG A 38 6.18 7.62 -12.97
C ARG A 38 7.44 6.79 -13.13
N SER A 39 7.49 5.61 -12.53
CA SER A 39 8.65 4.73 -12.62
C SER A 39 8.91 4.23 -14.04
N TYR A 40 7.87 3.99 -14.83
CA TYR A 40 8.00 3.59 -16.23
C TYR A 40 8.76 4.62 -17.08
N HIS A 41 8.50 5.91 -16.87
CA HIS A 41 9.16 6.97 -17.63
C HIS A 41 10.48 7.45 -17.00
N ALA A 42 10.69 7.24 -15.70
CA ALA A 42 11.86 7.73 -14.98
C ALA A 42 13.02 6.72 -14.92
N LEU A 43 12.73 5.42 -14.98
CA LEU A 43 13.76 4.38 -14.91
C LEU A 43 14.23 3.97 -16.31
N PRO A 44 15.48 3.53 -16.46
CA PRO A 44 15.93 2.91 -17.70
C PRO A 44 15.06 1.68 -18.02
N LYS A 45 14.94 1.36 -19.31
CA LYS A 45 14.21 0.18 -19.80
C LYS A 45 14.89 -1.12 -19.37
N LEU A 46 14.72 -1.49 -18.11
CA LEU A 46 15.12 -2.78 -17.59
C LEU A 46 14.24 -3.84 -18.23
N SER A 47 14.87 -4.83 -18.85
CA SER A 47 14.18 -5.91 -19.55
C SER A 47 14.65 -7.27 -19.04
N THR A 48 13.75 -8.26 -19.06
CA THR A 48 14.11 -9.65 -18.76
C THR A 48 14.95 -10.25 -19.90
N SER A 49 15.50 -11.45 -19.71
CA SER A 49 16.17 -12.20 -20.78
C SER A 49 15.27 -12.52 -21.98
N LYS A 50 13.95 -12.41 -21.81
CA LYS A 50 12.95 -12.57 -22.88
C LYS A 50 12.57 -11.25 -23.56
N GLY A 51 13.17 -10.13 -23.14
CA GLY A 51 12.88 -8.80 -23.68
C GLY A 51 11.66 -8.09 -23.07
N GLU A 52 11.10 -8.61 -21.98
CA GLU A 52 9.93 -7.99 -21.33
C GLU A 52 10.36 -6.83 -20.44
N GLU A 53 9.81 -5.63 -20.65
CA GLU A 53 10.12 -4.47 -19.80
C GLU A 53 9.54 -4.65 -18.38
N VAL A 54 10.39 -4.46 -17.37
CA VAL A 54 10.06 -4.65 -15.95
C VAL A 54 10.53 -3.49 -15.05
N GLY A 55 10.99 -2.39 -15.65
CA GLY A 55 11.54 -1.25 -14.92
C GLY A 55 10.57 -0.62 -13.92
N ALA A 56 9.31 -0.41 -14.31
CA ALA A 56 8.30 0.16 -13.42
C ALA A 56 8.01 -0.76 -12.23
N LEU A 57 7.84 -2.06 -12.52
CA LEU A 57 7.60 -3.08 -11.51
C LEU A 57 8.77 -3.19 -10.52
N TYR A 58 10.00 -3.16 -11.03
CA TYR A 58 11.20 -3.14 -10.20
C TYR A 58 11.23 -1.94 -9.24
N GLY A 59 10.92 -0.75 -9.75
CA GLY A 59 10.82 0.46 -8.93
C GLY A 59 9.78 0.34 -7.83
N PHE A 60 8.60 -0.19 -8.16
CA PHE A 60 7.49 -0.40 -7.23
C PHE A 60 7.86 -1.36 -6.10
N LEU A 61 8.41 -2.52 -6.44
CA LEU A 61 8.84 -3.51 -5.44
C LEU A 61 9.95 -2.97 -4.54
N ARG A 62 10.90 -2.22 -5.11
CA ARG A 62 11.97 -1.58 -4.32
C ARG A 62 11.41 -0.60 -3.29
N LEU A 63 10.40 0.20 -3.66
CA LEU A 63 9.71 1.08 -2.72
C LEU A 63 9.02 0.29 -1.60
N LEU A 64 8.26 -0.74 -1.97
CA LEU A 64 7.50 -1.55 -1.01
C LEU A 64 8.43 -2.22 0.01
N LEU A 65 9.50 -2.87 -0.46
CA LEU A 65 10.51 -3.50 0.39
C LEU A 65 11.22 -2.49 1.29
N LYS A 66 11.50 -1.29 0.78
CA LYS A 66 12.09 -0.21 1.57
C LYS A 66 11.18 0.20 2.72
N ILE A 67 9.89 0.41 2.46
CA ILE A 67 8.91 0.76 3.49
C ILE A 67 8.82 -0.34 4.55
N MET A 68 8.70 -1.60 4.13
CA MET A 68 8.60 -2.73 5.05
C MET A 68 9.85 -2.86 5.95
N ARG A 69 11.05 -2.70 5.38
CA ARG A 69 12.30 -2.85 6.12
C ARG A 69 12.61 -1.66 7.05
N GLU A 70 12.48 -0.44 6.55
CA GLU A 70 12.94 0.76 7.26
C GLU A 70 11.88 1.33 8.19
N LYS A 71 10.61 1.24 7.80
CA LYS A 71 9.51 1.87 8.53
C LYS A 71 8.75 0.91 9.43
N LYS A 72 8.89 -0.40 9.21
CA LYS A 72 8.22 -1.47 9.98
C LYS A 72 6.76 -1.11 10.29
N PRO A 73 5.97 -0.79 9.26
CA PRO A 73 4.65 -0.23 9.47
C PRO A 73 3.72 -1.27 10.10
N ALA A 74 2.74 -0.79 10.85
CA ALA A 74 1.68 -1.63 11.39
C ALA A 74 0.73 -2.13 10.29
N ALA A 75 0.59 -1.38 9.18
CA ALA A 75 -0.22 -1.75 8.03
C ALA A 75 0.28 -1.08 6.74
N VAL A 76 0.09 -1.74 5.60
CA VAL A 76 0.33 -1.17 4.27
C VAL A 76 -0.89 -1.48 3.40
N CYS A 77 -1.45 -0.45 2.77
CA CYS A 77 -2.52 -0.56 1.80
C CYS A 77 -2.01 -0.08 0.44
N VAL A 78 -2.13 -0.94 -0.57
CA VAL A 78 -1.77 -0.60 -1.95
C VAL A 78 -3.04 -0.41 -2.75
N CYS A 79 -3.24 0.81 -3.25
CA CYS A 79 -4.39 1.18 -4.06
C CYS A 79 -4.07 1.01 -5.54
N PHE A 80 -4.90 0.24 -6.23
CA PHE A 80 -4.88 0.11 -7.68
C PHE A 80 -6.15 0.72 -8.25
N ASP A 81 -6.01 1.54 -9.28
CA ASP A 81 -7.17 2.05 -10.01
C ASP A 81 -7.95 0.90 -10.65
N SER A 82 -9.28 1.02 -10.58
CA SER A 82 -10.20 0.15 -11.32
C SER A 82 -10.31 0.64 -12.76
N PRO A 83 -10.35 -0.26 -13.76
CA PRO A 83 -10.65 0.11 -15.14
C PRO A 83 -12.11 0.55 -15.34
N ALA A 84 -12.94 0.51 -14.30
CA ALA A 84 -14.33 0.92 -14.37
C ALA A 84 -14.46 2.40 -14.75
N LYS A 85 -15.19 2.66 -15.85
CA LYS A 85 -15.58 4.02 -16.24
C LYS A 85 -16.23 4.70 -15.03
N THR A 86 -15.61 5.76 -14.54
CA THR A 86 -16.26 6.61 -13.56
C THR A 86 -17.28 7.47 -14.32
N LEU A 87 -18.44 7.77 -13.71
CA LEU A 87 -19.48 8.67 -14.27
C LEU A 87 -18.92 10.03 -14.75
N ARG A 88 -17.69 10.40 -14.37
CA ARG A 88 -16.93 11.56 -14.87
C ARG A 88 -16.47 11.45 -16.33
N GLU A 89 -16.44 10.26 -16.91
CA GLU A 89 -16.07 10.05 -18.32
C GLU A 89 -17.23 10.29 -19.29
N GLU A 90 -18.48 10.29 -18.82
CA GLU A 90 -19.65 10.62 -19.65
C GLU A 90 -19.81 12.12 -19.88
N SER A 91 -19.25 12.97 -19.01
CA SER A 91 -19.44 14.43 -19.10
C SER A 91 -18.41 15.16 -19.96
N TYR A 92 -17.27 14.55 -20.31
CA TYR A 92 -16.19 15.20 -21.07
C TYR A 92 -15.45 14.21 -22.01
N PRO A 93 -16.07 13.82 -23.14
CA PRO A 93 -15.46 12.92 -24.13
C PRO A 93 -14.18 13.48 -24.76
N GLU A 94 -14.03 14.81 -24.84
CA GLU A 94 -12.90 15.48 -25.50
C GLU A 94 -11.63 15.56 -24.62
N TYR A 95 -11.76 15.41 -23.30
CA TYR A 95 -10.64 15.63 -22.36
C TYR A 95 -9.61 14.49 -22.33
N LYS A 96 -10.01 13.27 -22.74
CA LYS A 96 -9.11 12.09 -22.81
C LYS A 96 -8.68 11.71 -24.23
N ALA A 97 -9.18 12.42 -25.26
CA ALA A 97 -8.93 12.08 -26.66
C ALA A 97 -7.44 12.16 -27.07
N ASN A 98 -6.65 13.02 -26.42
CA ASN A 98 -5.23 13.22 -26.72
C ASN A 98 -4.28 12.46 -25.79
N ARG A 99 -4.78 11.63 -24.87
CA ARG A 99 -3.89 10.83 -24.02
C ARG A 99 -3.41 9.63 -24.84
N PRO A 100 -2.10 9.51 -25.15
CA PRO A 100 -1.61 8.34 -25.85
C PRO A 100 -2.02 7.09 -25.05
N PRO A 101 -2.45 6.02 -25.74
CA PRO A 101 -2.87 4.80 -25.08
C PRO A 101 -1.71 4.30 -24.21
N THR A 102 -2.01 3.91 -22.98
CA THR A 102 -1.02 3.32 -22.07
C THR A 102 -0.32 2.16 -22.78
N GLU A 103 1.01 2.23 -22.85
CA GLU A 103 1.82 1.26 -23.58
C GLU A 103 1.55 -0.18 -23.08
N PRO A 104 1.50 -1.18 -23.97
CA PRO A 104 1.23 -2.57 -23.59
C PRO A 104 2.15 -3.10 -22.50
N ALA A 105 3.43 -2.72 -22.54
CA ALA A 105 4.43 -3.09 -21.54
C ALA A 105 4.09 -2.55 -20.14
N LEU A 106 3.61 -1.31 -20.04
CA LEU A 106 3.16 -0.74 -18.78
C LEU A 106 1.88 -1.43 -18.28
N LYS A 107 0.93 -1.74 -19.17
CA LYS A 107 -0.28 -2.50 -18.79
C LYS A 107 0.05 -3.86 -18.21
N ALA A 108 0.99 -4.59 -18.81
CA ALA A 108 1.46 -5.88 -18.30
C ALA A 108 2.08 -5.74 -16.89
N GLN A 109 2.94 -4.75 -16.69
CA GLN A 109 3.55 -4.47 -15.38
C GLN A 109 2.53 -4.07 -14.31
N LEU A 110 1.48 -3.32 -14.67
CA LEU A 110 0.38 -2.97 -13.76
C LEU A 110 -0.41 -4.20 -13.29
N ALA A 111 -0.67 -5.15 -14.19
CA ALA A 111 -1.33 -6.41 -13.85
C ALA A 111 -0.46 -7.23 -12.88
N LEU A 112 0.83 -7.39 -13.20
CA LEU A 112 1.78 -8.10 -12.33
C LEU A 112 1.91 -7.45 -10.95
N ALA A 113 1.95 -6.12 -10.88
CA ALA A 113 2.03 -5.40 -9.61
C ALA A 113 0.80 -5.66 -8.73
N ARG A 114 -0.39 -5.76 -9.33
CA ARG A 114 -1.63 -6.11 -8.62
C ARG A 114 -1.59 -7.53 -8.08
N ASP A 115 -1.08 -8.48 -8.86
CA ASP A 115 -0.96 -9.87 -8.43
C ASP A 115 0.06 -10.04 -7.29
N LEU A 116 1.13 -9.24 -7.30
CA LEU A 116 2.16 -9.27 -6.24
C LEU A 116 1.75 -8.58 -4.93
N ALA A 117 0.75 -7.69 -4.98
CA ALA A 117 0.26 -6.95 -3.83
C ALA A 117 -0.95 -7.62 -3.14
N ARG A 118 -1.39 -8.77 -3.65
CA ARG A 118 -2.40 -9.64 -3.03
C ARG A 118 -1.76 -10.56 -2.01
#